data_AF-A0AAD4E7I1-F1
#
_entry.id   AF-A0AAD4E7I1-F1
#
_cell.length_a   1.000
_cell.length_b   1.000
_cell.length_c   1.000
_cell.angle_alpha   90.00
_cell.angle_beta   90.00
_cell.angle_gamma   90.00
#
_symmetry.space_group_name_H-M   'P 1'
#
loop_
_entity.id
_entity.type
_entity.pdbx_description
1 polymer ?
#
loop_
_entity_poly.entity_id
_entity_poly.type
_entity_poly.pdbx_seq_one_letter_code
_entity_poly.pdbx_strand_id
1 'polypeptide(L)'
;QIDILLWLLQVNNVVDVPLVKSVKLIKDAIQRLCSIHSIPYEGALGYRYYVNSLPDIIWQEMMNPHVWPLLHFYPEDTGVELNKARQATCWLEELDPELLCQIPLARHCLCENRKRQIEA
;
A
#
# COMPACT_ATOMS: atom_id res chain seq x y z
N GLN A 1 -17.40 15.24 -17.08
CA GLN A 1 -16.70 14.10 -17.72
C GLN A 1 -17.48 12.79 -17.54
N ILE A 2 -17.98 12.46 -16.33
CA ILE A 2 -18.86 11.29 -16.09
C ILE A 2 -20.16 11.30 -16.92
N ASP A 3 -20.70 12.49 -17.23
CA ASP A 3 -21.98 12.61 -17.96
C ASP A 3 -21.92 12.03 -19.38
N ILE A 4 -20.74 12.11 -20.03
CA ILE A 4 -20.51 11.53 -21.37
C ILE A 4 -20.52 10.00 -21.30
N LEU A 5 -19.93 9.42 -20.24
CA LEU A 5 -19.91 7.96 -20.04
C LEU A 5 -21.32 7.43 -19.76
N LEU A 6 -22.10 8.16 -18.94
CA LEU A 6 -23.49 7.78 -18.65
C LEU A 6 -24.39 7.90 -19.88
N TRP A 7 -24.21 8.95 -20.69
CA TRP A 7 -24.90 9.08 -21.97
C TRP A 7 -24.55 7.93 -22.93
N LEU A 8 -23.27 7.54 -23.00
CA LEU A 8 -22.83 6.42 -23.84
C LEU A 8 -23.51 5.11 -23.41
N LEU A 9 -23.61 4.84 -22.10
CA LEU A 9 -24.29 3.66 -21.57
C LEU A 9 -25.79 3.67 -21.90
N GLN A 10 -26.44 4.83 -21.85
CA GLN A 10 -27.84 5.00 -22.23
C GLN A 10 -28.07 4.74 -23.72
N VAL A 11 -27.22 5.26 -24.62
CA VAL A 11 -27.34 5.03 -26.07
C VAL A 11 -27.11 3.57 -26.44
N ASN A 12 -26.30 2.84 -25.67
CA ASN A 12 -26.06 1.41 -25.88
C ASN A 12 -27.11 0.49 -25.21
N ASN A 13 -28.23 1.05 -24.72
CA ASN A 13 -29.31 0.29 -24.08
C ASN A 13 -28.86 -0.61 -22.92
N VAL A 14 -27.83 -0.19 -22.16
CA VAL A 14 -27.42 -0.90 -20.96
C VAL A 14 -28.51 -0.75 -19.90
N VAL A 15 -28.99 -1.86 -19.36
CA VAL A 15 -29.94 -1.89 -18.24
C VAL A 15 -29.18 -1.57 -16.93
N ASP A 16 -29.80 -0.84 -16.01
CA ASP A 16 -29.24 -0.43 -14.70
C ASP A 16 -28.10 0.60 -14.72
N VAL A 17 -28.25 1.66 -15.52
CA VAL A 17 -27.31 2.80 -15.48
C VAL A 17 -27.43 3.57 -14.15
N PRO A 18 -26.33 3.71 -13.37
CA PRO A 18 -26.36 4.42 -12.10
C PRO A 18 -26.62 5.91 -12.31
N LEU A 19 -27.34 6.53 -11.37
CA LEU A 19 -27.55 7.97 -11.39
C LEU A 19 -26.20 8.70 -11.22
N VAL A 20 -26.02 9.83 -11.92
CA VAL A 20 -24.83 10.71 -11.79
C VAL A 20 -24.48 10.99 -10.33
N LYS A 21 -25.50 11.22 -9.49
CA LYS A 21 -25.32 11.48 -8.04
C LYS A 21 -24.68 10.29 -7.33
N SER A 22 -25.15 9.07 -7.61
CA SER A 22 -24.60 7.85 -7.02
C SER A 22 -23.14 7.65 -7.43
N VAL A 23 -22.81 7.90 -8.69
CA VAL A 23 -21.43 7.79 -9.18
C VAL A 23 -20.50 8.83 -8.53
N LYS A 24 -21.00 10.05 -8.31
CA LYS A 24 -20.25 11.08 -7.57
C LYS A 24 -20.02 10.70 -6.11
N LEU A 25 -21.04 10.19 -5.43
CA LEU A 25 -20.92 9.74 -4.04
C LEU A 25 -19.92 8.59 -3.89
N ILE A 26 -19.98 7.60 -4.79
CA ILE A 26 -19.03 6.48 -4.79
C ILE A 26 -17.62 6.99 -5.07
N LYS A 27 -17.45 7.89 -6.05
CA LYS A 27 -16.16 8.52 -6.31
C LYS A 27 -15.61 9.22 -5.09
N ASP A 28 -16.41 10.03 -4.40
CA ASP A 28 -15.97 10.76 -3.21
C ASP A 28 -15.63 9.80 -2.05
N ALA A 29 -16.37 8.69 -1.92
CA ALA A 29 -16.07 7.67 -0.93
C ALA A 29 -14.75 6.94 -1.23
N ILE A 30 -14.54 6.51 -2.48
CA ILE A 30 -13.27 5.89 -2.92
C ILE A 30 -12.13 6.87 -2.74
N GLN A 31 -12.33 8.13 -3.13
CA GLN A 31 -11.32 9.15 -2.99
C GLN A 31 -11.01 9.41 -1.51
N ARG A 32 -11.98 9.37 -0.59
CA ARG A 32 -11.70 9.45 0.85
C ARG A 32 -10.88 8.27 1.38
N LEU A 33 -11.14 7.06 0.89
CA LEU A 33 -10.48 5.84 1.37
C LEU A 33 -9.09 5.63 0.76
N CYS A 34 -8.92 6.02 -0.51
CA CYS A 34 -7.77 5.69 -1.33
C CYS A 34 -7.12 6.93 -1.96
N SER A 35 -7.29 8.13 -1.39
CA SER A 35 -6.50 9.28 -1.87
C SER A 35 -5.10 9.23 -1.31
N ILE A 36 -4.14 9.57 -2.17
CA ILE A 36 -2.81 9.98 -1.76
C ILE A 36 -2.90 11.46 -1.41
N HIS A 37 -2.45 11.85 -0.23
CA HIS A 37 -2.43 13.24 0.19
C HIS A 37 -1.36 14.02 -0.58
N SER A 38 -1.73 15.18 -1.13
CA SER A 38 -0.78 16.12 -1.71
C SER A 38 -0.36 17.15 -0.67
N ILE A 39 0.91 17.14 -0.32
CA ILE A 39 1.53 18.02 0.68
C ILE A 39 2.02 19.27 -0.05
N PRO A 40 1.57 20.47 0.34
CA PRO A 40 2.07 21.72 -0.21
C PRO A 40 3.43 22.07 0.37
N TYR A 41 4.33 22.56 -0.48
CA TYR A 41 5.63 23.10 -0.11
C TYR A 41 5.84 24.46 -0.77
N GLU A 42 6.61 25.32 -0.11
CA GLU A 42 7.11 26.55 -0.71
C GLU A 42 8.57 26.35 -1.14
N GLY A 43 8.85 26.62 -2.41
CA GLY A 43 10.20 26.60 -2.93
C GLY A 43 11.00 27.81 -2.47
N ALA A 44 12.32 27.70 -2.51
CA ALA A 44 13.22 28.80 -2.11
C ALA A 44 13.00 30.10 -2.91
N LEU A 45 12.39 30.02 -4.09
CA LEU A 45 12.04 31.15 -4.97
C LEU A 45 10.58 31.63 -4.81
N GLY A 46 9.84 31.15 -3.80
CA GLY A 46 8.47 31.56 -3.50
C GLY A 46 7.38 30.86 -4.33
N TYR A 47 7.74 29.87 -5.17
CA TYR A 47 6.75 29.07 -5.89
C TYR A 47 6.18 27.98 -4.99
N ARG A 48 4.85 27.87 -4.96
CA ARG A 48 4.18 26.76 -4.28
C ARG A 48 4.14 25.54 -5.18
N TYR A 49 4.69 24.42 -4.70
CA TYR A 49 4.61 23.13 -5.36
C TYR A 49 3.95 22.11 -4.44
N TYR A 50 3.48 21.01 -5.02
CA TYR A 50 2.80 19.95 -4.29
C TYR A 50 3.53 18.64 -4.53
N VAL A 51 3.75 17.89 -3.46
CA VAL A 51 4.34 16.56 -3.52
C VAL A 51 3.36 15.58 -2.92
N ASN A 52 3.22 14.42 -3.54
CA ASN A 52 2.38 13.36 -3.00
C ASN A 52 3.05 12.70 -1.78
N SER A 53 2.26 12.40 -0.76
CA SER A 53 2.70 11.70 0.45
C SER A 53 3.29 10.35 0.07
N LEU A 54 4.60 10.21 0.25
CA LEU A 54 5.30 8.95 0.03
C LEU A 54 4.75 7.82 0.93
N PRO A 55 4.47 8.06 2.23
CA PRO A 55 3.81 7.05 3.07
C PRO A 55 2.50 6.52 2.48
N ASP A 56 1.67 7.40 1.92
CA ASP A 56 0.36 7.00 1.36
C ASP A 56 0.54 6.16 0.09
N ILE A 57 1.52 6.51 -0.75
CA ILE A 57 1.87 5.73 -1.95
C ILE A 57 2.31 4.33 -1.53
N ILE A 58 3.27 4.23 -0.61
CA ILE A 58 3.77 2.93 -0.12
C ILE A 58 2.61 2.12 0.46
N TRP A 59 1.75 2.75 1.27
CA TRP A 59 0.60 2.08 1.86
C TRP A 59 -0.34 1.50 0.80
N GLN A 60 -0.65 2.24 -0.28
CA GLN A 60 -1.51 1.73 -1.35
C GLN A 60 -0.90 0.54 -2.09
N GLU A 61 0.40 0.60 -2.39
CA GLU A 61 1.11 -0.51 -3.03
C GLU A 61 1.16 -1.74 -2.12
N MET A 62 1.34 -1.54 -0.81
CA MET A 62 1.33 -2.59 0.19
C MET A 62 -0.05 -3.25 0.36
N MET A 63 -1.13 -2.52 0.12
CA MET A 63 -2.50 -3.03 0.29
C MET A 63 -3.00 -3.85 -0.90
N ASN A 64 -2.15 -4.16 -1.87
CA ASN A 64 -2.52 -5.04 -2.98
C ASN A 64 -2.62 -6.50 -2.49
N PRO A 65 -3.83 -7.11 -2.48
CA PRO A 65 -4.03 -8.44 -1.93
C PRO A 65 -3.36 -9.56 -2.73
N HIS A 66 -3.00 -9.31 -4.00
CA HIS A 66 -2.31 -10.28 -4.83
C HIS A 66 -0.78 -10.19 -4.70
N VAL A 67 -0.27 -8.99 -4.43
CA VAL A 67 1.18 -8.76 -4.29
C VAL A 67 1.63 -8.99 -2.86
N TRP A 68 0.84 -8.59 -1.87
CA TRP A 68 1.16 -8.71 -0.45
C TRP A 68 1.64 -10.11 -0.03
N PRO A 69 1.01 -11.23 -0.44
CA PRO A 69 1.45 -12.58 -0.06
C PRO A 69 2.81 -12.99 -0.66
N LEU A 70 3.23 -12.31 -1.73
CA LEU A 70 4.51 -12.55 -2.40
C LEU A 70 5.66 -11.76 -1.77
N LEU A 71 5.33 -10.76 -0.95
CA LEU A 71 6.31 -9.93 -0.25
C LEU A 71 6.77 -10.62 1.04
N HIS A 72 8.06 -10.49 1.29
CA HIS A 72 8.73 -11.16 2.39
C HIS A 72 9.62 -10.17 3.13
N PHE A 73 9.24 -9.82 4.35
CA PHE A 73 9.86 -8.75 5.12
C PHE A 73 10.91 -9.23 6.11
N TYR A 74 10.88 -10.51 6.47
CA TYR A 74 11.79 -11.07 7.45
C TYR A 74 12.73 -12.07 6.79
N PRO A 75 13.98 -12.15 7.29
CA PRO A 75 14.86 -13.23 6.93
C PRO A 75 14.30 -14.56 7.41
N GLU A 76 14.58 -15.62 6.65
CA GLU A 76 14.15 -16.99 6.96
C GLU A 76 15.38 -17.87 7.06
N ASP A 77 15.51 -18.64 8.14
CA ASP A 77 16.52 -19.69 8.20
C ASP A 77 15.99 -20.93 7.47
N THR A 78 16.77 -21.43 6.51
CA THR A 78 16.42 -22.62 5.72
C THR A 78 17.48 -23.72 5.82
N GLY A 79 18.44 -23.57 6.74
CA GLY A 79 19.52 -24.53 6.95
C GLY A 79 20.57 -24.51 5.85
N VAL A 80 20.77 -25.64 5.18
CA VAL A 80 21.96 -25.88 4.33
C VAL A 80 21.81 -25.35 2.90
N GLU A 81 20.58 -25.22 2.39
CA GLU A 81 20.33 -24.80 0.99
C GLU A 81 19.66 -23.43 0.91
N LEU A 82 20.21 -22.56 0.05
CA LEU A 82 19.70 -21.23 -0.22
C LEU A 82 18.91 -21.22 -1.54
N ASN A 83 17.61 -21.00 -1.46
CA ASN A 83 16.71 -20.86 -2.61
C ASN A 83 16.33 -19.41 -2.90
N LYS A 84 16.38 -18.52 -1.89
CA LYS A 84 16.00 -17.11 -1.98
C LYS A 84 17.01 -16.23 -1.25
N ALA A 85 17.20 -15.00 -1.72
CA ALA A 85 18.15 -14.05 -1.12
C ALA A 85 17.88 -13.77 0.37
N ARG A 86 16.61 -13.73 0.79
CA ARG A 86 16.18 -13.55 2.19
C ARG A 86 16.60 -14.67 3.15
N GLN A 87 17.13 -15.77 2.62
CA GLN A 87 17.57 -16.92 3.40
C GLN A 87 19.05 -16.86 3.77
N ALA A 88 19.77 -15.86 3.25
CA ALA A 88 21.19 -15.71 3.56
C ALA A 88 21.38 -15.41 5.05
N THR A 89 22.34 -16.12 5.66
CA THR A 89 22.65 -16.04 7.09
C THR A 89 23.05 -14.64 7.53
N CYS A 90 23.65 -13.85 6.64
CA CYS A 90 24.02 -12.46 6.93
C CYS A 90 22.82 -11.58 7.32
N TRP A 91 21.61 -11.87 6.80
CA TRP A 91 20.41 -11.15 7.20
C TRP A 91 19.95 -11.49 8.62
N LEU A 92 20.31 -12.66 9.14
CA LEU A 92 19.92 -13.09 10.48
C LEU A 92 20.98 -12.71 11.53
N GLU A 93 22.25 -12.79 11.16
CA GLU A 93 23.38 -12.74 12.11
C GLU A 93 24.14 -11.40 12.09
N GLU A 94 24.22 -10.73 10.94
CA GLU A 94 25.09 -9.56 10.78
C GLU A 94 24.34 -8.22 10.87
N LEU A 95 23.03 -8.22 10.62
CA LEU A 95 22.22 -7.02 10.63
C LEU A 95 21.48 -6.81 11.96
N ASP A 96 21.43 -5.56 12.42
CA ASP A 96 20.63 -5.18 13.58
C ASP A 96 19.14 -5.52 13.31
N PRO A 97 18.48 -6.32 14.19
CA PRO A 97 17.07 -6.64 14.08
C PRO A 97 16.15 -5.44 13.94
N GLU A 98 16.55 -4.28 14.46
CA GLU A 98 15.78 -3.05 14.32
C GLU A 98 15.77 -2.46 12.91
N LEU A 99 16.80 -2.77 12.11
CA LEU A 99 16.98 -2.32 10.72
C LEU A 99 16.43 -3.33 9.69
N LEU A 100 16.20 -4.58 10.11
CA LEU A 100 15.69 -5.64 9.22
C LEU A 100 14.24 -5.41 8.77
N CYS A 101 13.45 -4.67 9.53
CA CYS A 101 12.10 -4.31 9.12
C CYS A 101 12.14 -3.02 8.29
N GLN A 102 12.19 -3.15 6.96
CA GLN A 102 12.18 -2.00 6.05
C GLN A 102 10.83 -1.24 6.05
N ILE A 103 9.82 -1.69 6.80
CA ILE A 103 8.47 -1.11 6.79
C ILE A 103 7.93 -0.87 8.23
N PRO A 104 7.78 0.39 8.66
CA PRO A 104 7.32 0.74 10.01
C PRO A 104 5.94 0.19 10.41
N LEU A 105 5.07 -0.11 9.44
CA LEU A 105 3.69 -0.59 9.66
C LEU A 105 3.61 -1.96 10.38
N ALA A 106 4.65 -2.78 10.30
CA ALA A 106 4.66 -4.12 10.90
C ALA A 106 4.99 -4.13 12.42
N ARG A 107 5.55 -3.04 12.98
CA ARG A 107 6.00 -3.02 14.40
C ARG A 107 4.86 -3.20 15.39
N HIS A 108 3.65 -2.70 15.09
CA HIS A 108 2.53 -2.76 16.05
C HIS A 108 1.67 -4.04 15.94
N CYS A 109 1.52 -4.63 14.74
CA CYS A 109 0.65 -5.80 14.56
C CYS A 109 1.36 -7.16 14.68
N LEU A 110 2.67 -7.25 14.41
CA LEU A 110 3.36 -8.55 14.32
C LEU A 110 4.28 -8.87 15.52
N CYS A 111 4.62 -7.89 16.36
CA CYS A 111 5.39 -8.12 17.59
C CYS A 111 4.62 -9.00 18.60
N GLU A 112 3.28 -8.96 18.58
CA GLU A 112 2.45 -9.89 19.36
C GLU A 112 2.58 -11.35 18.89
N ASN A 113 2.75 -11.59 17.59
CA ASN A 113 2.90 -12.95 17.06
C ASN A 113 4.26 -13.57 17.41
N ARG A 114 5.32 -12.75 17.53
CA ARG A 114 6.63 -13.21 18.02
C ARG A 114 6.58 -13.63 19.49
N LYS A 115 5.82 -12.92 20.35
CA LYS A 115 5.64 -13.37 21.75
C LYS A 115 4.95 -14.74 21.82
N ARG A 116 3.90 -14.95 21.01
CA ARG A 116 3.16 -16.22 20.98
C ARG A 116 3.96 -17.41 20.45
N GLN A 117 4.92 -17.20 19.54
CA GLN A 117 5.77 -18.28 19.01
C GLN A 117 6.99 -18.61 19.88
N ILE A 118 7.37 -17.72 20.80
CA ILE A 118 8.46 -17.98 21.75
C ILE A 118 7.92 -18.63 23.04
N GLU A 119 6.63 -18.48 23.33
CA GLU A 119 5.94 -19.01 24.52
C GLU A 119 5.24 -20.38 24.29
N ALA A 120 5.36 -20.99 23.10
CA ALA A 120 4.79 -22.30 22.75
C ALA A 120 5.89 -23.30 22.35
#